data_AF-A0A924U116-F1
#
_entry.id   AF-A0A924U116-F1
#
_cell.length_a   1.000
_cell.length_b   1.000
_cell.length_c   1.000
_cell.angle_alpha   90.00
_cell.angle_beta   90.00
_cell.angle_gamma   90.00
#
_symmetry.space_group_name_H-M   'P 1'
#
loop_
_entity.id
_entity.type
_entity.pdbx_description
1 polymer ?
#
loop_
_entity_poly.entity_id
_entity_poly.type
_entity_poly.pdbx_seq_one_letter_code
_entity_poly.pdbx_strand_id
1 'polypeptide(L)'
;MPKFVLLWSDAVVLLSVVLLALYLVRVRRSVNLRATWHKVMRDSAALCSAVVLLMFFAAAVVDSVHFRRALAGASAAGALQRQAYATRTESLLDVALARQVAGRETSYSAPLAMRGFTKDTVEVAGKSVRIHPRLQHGGERLTDDTQWAGDVLLRTAIGLLMGLFAAFVLASAVVGVVARAGHRPFVEAWRSVPRNETELPLRAALITVAMLCA
;
A
#
# COMPACT_ATOMS: atom_id res chain seq x y z
N MET A 1 14.10 -21.87 0.72
CA MET A 1 14.22 -20.40 0.81
C MET A 1 13.90 -19.80 -0.55
N PRO A 2 13.22 -18.63 -0.63
CA PRO A 2 12.96 -17.98 -1.91
C PRO A 2 14.28 -17.54 -2.58
N LYS A 3 14.29 -17.47 -3.92
CA LYS A 3 15.42 -16.93 -4.68
C LYS A 3 15.15 -15.47 -5.00
N PHE A 4 15.91 -14.56 -4.40
CA PHE A 4 15.84 -13.15 -4.76
C PHE A 4 16.26 -12.93 -6.21
N VAL A 5 15.53 -12.06 -6.90
CA VAL A 5 15.79 -11.67 -8.28
C VAL A 5 15.89 -10.16 -8.28
N LEU A 6 17.03 -9.63 -8.74
CA LEU A 6 17.20 -8.19 -8.89
C LEU A 6 16.84 -7.80 -10.33
N LEU A 7 15.71 -7.13 -10.51
CA LEU A 7 15.36 -6.51 -11.79
C LEU A 7 16.08 -5.17 -11.94
N TRP A 8 16.18 -4.66 -13.17
CA TRP A 8 16.76 -3.34 -13.42
C TRP A 8 15.95 -2.21 -12.78
N SER A 9 14.63 -2.34 -12.73
CA SER A 9 13.75 -1.44 -11.97
C SER A 9 14.16 -1.36 -10.50
N ASP A 10 14.44 -2.51 -9.90
CA ASP A 10 14.79 -2.62 -8.48
C ASP A 10 16.12 -1.92 -8.21
N ALA A 11 17.10 -2.10 -9.10
CA ALA A 11 18.40 -1.45 -9.00
C ALA A 11 18.27 0.09 -9.01
N VAL A 12 17.40 0.64 -9.86
CA VAL A 12 17.14 2.09 -9.93
C VAL A 12 16.49 2.61 -8.64
N VAL A 13 15.51 1.89 -8.10
CA VAL A 13 14.86 2.27 -6.84
C VAL A 13 15.83 2.18 -5.67
N LEU A 14 16.60 1.10 -5.57
CA LEU A 14 17.63 0.94 -4.52
C LEU A 14 18.72 2.02 -4.62
N LEU A 15 19.17 2.34 -5.83
CA LEU A 15 20.10 3.46 -6.04
C LEU A 15 19.49 4.78 -5.58
N SER A 16 18.21 5.02 -5.87
CA SER A 16 17.49 6.21 -5.41
C SER A 16 17.42 6.29 -3.88
N VAL A 17 17.21 5.15 -3.19
CA VAL A 17 17.27 5.07 -1.72
C VAL A 17 18.65 5.46 -1.20
N VAL A 18 19.72 4.90 -1.80
CA VAL A 18 21.10 5.21 -1.40
C VAL A 18 21.42 6.69 -1.61
N LEU A 19 21.09 7.24 -2.77
CA LEU A 19 21.32 8.66 -3.08
C LEU A 19 20.54 9.57 -2.14
N LEU A 20 19.28 9.25 -1.85
CA LEU A 20 18.47 9.98 -0.88
C LEU A 20 19.09 9.93 0.52
N ALA A 21 19.54 8.76 0.98
CA ALA A 21 20.18 8.62 2.28
C ALA A 21 21.47 9.44 2.39
N LEU A 22 22.33 9.40 1.36
CA LEU A 22 23.54 10.21 1.27
C LEU A 22 23.21 11.71 1.31
N TYR A 23 22.17 12.13 0.58
CA TYR A 23 21.71 13.51 0.58
C TYR A 23 21.18 13.95 1.96
N LEU A 24 20.37 13.12 2.62
CA LEU A 24 19.86 13.40 3.97
C LEU A 24 21.00 13.50 5.01
N VAL A 25 22.03 12.65 4.92
CA VAL A 25 23.24 12.75 5.75
C VAL A 25 23.94 14.08 5.48
N ARG A 26 24.08 14.48 4.21
CA ARG A 26 24.70 15.75 3.81
C ARG A 26 23.91 16.97 4.31
N VAL A 27 22.58 16.91 4.32
CA VAL A 27 21.70 17.94 4.88
C VAL A 27 21.85 18.00 6.40
N ARG A 28 21.84 16.86 7.10
CA ARG A 28 21.99 16.82 8.57
C ARG A 28 23.32 17.39 9.06
N ARG A 29 24.41 17.11 8.33
CA ARG A 29 25.76 17.59 8.67
C ARG A 29 26.00 19.07 8.35
N SER A 30 25.17 19.69 7.51
CA SER A 30 25.37 21.08 7.07
C SER A 30 24.34 22.01 7.70
N VAL A 31 24.83 22.97 8.49
CA VAL A 31 24.00 23.98 9.15
C VAL A 31 23.15 24.76 8.12
N ASN A 32 23.78 25.18 7.02
CA ASN A 32 23.11 25.94 5.95
C ASN A 32 21.98 25.13 5.28
N LEU A 33 22.26 23.89 4.87
CA LEU A 33 21.24 23.05 4.23
C LEU A 33 20.09 22.73 5.18
N ARG A 34 20.39 22.44 6.45
CA ARG A 34 19.36 22.19 7.46
C ARG A 34 18.45 23.40 7.65
N ALA A 35 19.00 24.61 7.68
CA ALA A 35 18.21 25.85 7.78
C ALA A 35 17.31 26.05 6.55
N THR A 36 17.82 25.80 5.34
CA THR A 36 17.02 25.87 4.11
C THR A 36 15.88 24.85 4.11
N TRP A 37 16.17 23.59 4.41
CA TRP A 37 15.16 22.53 4.48
C TRP A 37 14.13 22.77 5.58
N HIS A 38 14.54 23.37 6.70
CA HIS A 38 13.60 23.72 7.77
C HIS A 38 12.55 24.75 7.30
N LYS A 39 12.92 25.70 6.43
CA LYS A 39 11.96 26.63 5.81
C LYS A 39 10.97 25.88 4.91
N VAL A 40 11.44 24.93 4.12
CA VAL A 40 10.58 24.10 3.25
C VAL A 40 9.61 23.27 4.08
N MET A 41 10.06 22.63 5.17
CA MET A 41 9.19 21.82 6.03
C MET A 41 8.17 22.65 6.83
N ARG A 42 8.38 23.96 6.95
CA ARG A 42 7.40 24.89 7.53
C ARG A 42 6.29 25.28 6.56
N ASP A 43 6.51 25.11 5.26
CA ASP A 43 5.46 25.29 4.27
C ASP A 43 4.50 24.10 4.28
N SER A 44 3.19 24.38 4.39
CA SER A 44 2.18 23.33 4.53
C SER A 44 2.06 22.49 3.26
N ALA A 45 2.10 23.12 2.08
CA ALA A 45 1.98 22.41 0.81
C ALA A 45 3.19 21.51 0.54
N ALA A 46 4.40 22.00 0.83
CA ALA A 46 5.62 21.22 0.73
C ALA A 46 5.61 20.02 1.70
N LEU A 47 5.15 20.20 2.94
CA LEU A 47 5.07 19.09 3.91
C LEU A 47 4.03 18.04 3.49
N CYS A 48 2.83 18.45 3.05
CA CYS A 48 1.82 17.53 2.52
C CYS A 48 2.34 16.76 1.30
N SER A 49 3.04 17.45 0.39
CA SER A 49 3.65 16.82 -0.79
C SER A 49 4.73 15.81 -0.39
N ALA A 50 5.55 16.13 0.60
CA ALA A 50 6.55 15.21 1.13
C ALA A 50 5.93 13.94 1.72
N VAL A 51 4.79 14.04 2.43
CA VAL A 51 4.05 12.88 2.94
C VAL A 51 3.58 11.97 1.79
N VAL A 52 2.95 12.55 0.76
CA VAL A 52 2.45 11.80 -0.40
C VAL A 52 3.61 11.13 -1.16
N LEU A 53 4.69 11.86 -1.41
CA LEU A 53 5.88 11.33 -2.08
C LEU A 53 6.54 10.21 -1.27
N LEU A 54 6.62 10.36 0.05
CA LEU A 54 7.18 9.33 0.92
C LEU A 54 6.35 8.04 0.89
N MET A 55 5.01 8.15 0.84
CA MET A 55 4.12 7.00 0.69
C MET A 55 4.37 6.27 -0.64
N PHE A 56 4.40 7.00 -1.76
CA PHE A 56 4.68 6.37 -3.07
C PHE A 56 6.09 5.78 -3.14
N PHE A 57 7.08 6.46 -2.58
CA PHE A 57 8.44 5.97 -2.54
C PHE A 57 8.56 4.71 -1.68
N ALA A 58 7.89 4.67 -0.53
CA ALA A 58 7.82 3.47 0.31
C ALA A 58 7.15 2.30 -0.43
N ALA A 59 6.04 2.55 -1.11
CA ALA A 59 5.38 1.54 -1.94
C ALA A 59 6.31 1.02 -3.05
N ALA A 60 7.03 1.90 -3.74
CA ALA A 60 8.00 1.52 -4.77
C ALA A 60 9.17 0.69 -4.21
N VAL A 61 9.66 1.02 -3.01
CA VAL A 61 10.71 0.23 -2.33
C VAL A 61 10.20 -1.17 -1.98
N VAL A 62 8.99 -1.29 -1.43
CA VAL A 62 8.39 -2.61 -1.12
C VAL A 62 8.14 -3.40 -2.41
N ASP A 63 7.66 -2.76 -3.46
CA ASP A 63 7.43 -3.39 -4.76
C ASP A 63 8.72 -3.80 -5.49
N SER A 64 9.86 -3.17 -5.16
CA SER A 64 11.16 -3.52 -5.75
C SER A 64 11.81 -4.76 -5.12
N VAL A 65 11.22 -5.36 -4.08
CA VAL A 65 11.76 -6.57 -3.45
C VAL A 65 11.21 -7.81 -4.14
N HIS A 66 11.90 -8.26 -5.20
CA HIS A 66 11.46 -9.37 -6.04
C HIS A 66 12.10 -10.72 -5.67
N PHE A 67 11.30 -11.78 -5.74
CA PHE A 67 11.76 -13.14 -5.51
C PHE A 67 10.93 -14.19 -6.25
N ARG A 68 11.49 -15.40 -6.34
CA ARG A 68 10.84 -16.60 -6.86
C ARG A 68 10.68 -17.63 -5.74
N ARG A 69 9.48 -18.20 -5.62
CA ARG A 69 9.19 -19.26 -4.65
C ARG A 69 9.84 -20.58 -5.07
N ALA A 70 10.23 -21.39 -4.10
CA ALA A 70 10.70 -22.75 -4.36
C ALA A 70 9.52 -23.67 -4.63
N LEU A 71 9.66 -24.61 -5.58
CA LEU A 71 8.63 -25.64 -5.82
C LEU A 71 8.71 -26.71 -4.73
N ALA A 72 7.57 -27.06 -4.14
CA ALA A 72 7.43 -28.23 -3.28
C ALA A 72 7.55 -29.50 -4.14
N GLY A 73 8.44 -30.43 -3.77
CA GLY A 73 8.62 -31.72 -4.46
C GLY A 73 9.96 -31.94 -5.17
N ALA A 74 10.80 -30.91 -5.33
CA ALA A 74 12.14 -31.08 -5.91
C ALA A 74 13.15 -31.77 -4.97
N SER A 75 12.77 -32.02 -3.72
CA SER A 75 13.61 -32.64 -2.68
C SER A 75 13.30 -34.12 -2.41
N ALA A 76 12.39 -34.74 -3.17
CA ALA A 76 11.91 -36.11 -2.91
C ALA A 76 12.57 -37.22 -3.77
N ALA A 77 13.52 -36.89 -4.64
CA ALA A 77 14.25 -37.90 -5.42
C ALA A 77 15.74 -37.54 -5.56
N GLY A 78 16.60 -38.28 -4.85
CA GLY A 78 18.05 -38.31 -5.08
C GLY A 78 18.84 -37.08 -4.61
N ALA A 79 19.93 -37.32 -3.88
CA ALA A 79 20.76 -36.34 -3.16
C ALA A 79 21.54 -35.31 -4.02
N LEU A 80 21.09 -34.97 -5.23
CA LEU A 80 21.79 -34.05 -6.14
C LEU A 80 20.86 -33.09 -6.92
N GLN A 81 19.55 -33.08 -6.64
CA GLN A 81 18.63 -32.25 -7.40
C GLN A 81 18.63 -30.80 -6.88
N ARG A 82 19.22 -29.91 -7.68
CA ARG A 82 19.30 -28.46 -7.42
C ARG A 82 17.89 -27.90 -7.23
N GLN A 83 17.66 -27.17 -6.13
CA GLN A 83 16.35 -26.62 -5.76
C GLN A 83 15.68 -25.89 -6.93
N ALA A 84 14.52 -26.39 -7.35
CA ALA A 84 13.74 -25.78 -8.44
C ALA A 84 12.91 -24.59 -7.93
N TYR A 85 12.81 -23.54 -8.76
CA TYR A 85 12.11 -22.30 -8.45
C TYR A 85 11.01 -22.02 -9.48
N ALA A 86 9.96 -21.34 -9.05
CA ALA A 86 8.85 -20.92 -9.92
C ALA A 86 9.36 -19.99 -11.02
N THR A 87 8.72 -20.05 -12.19
CA THR A 87 9.03 -19.16 -13.32
C THR A 87 8.56 -17.74 -13.07
N ARG A 88 7.44 -17.59 -12.34
CA ARG A 88 6.87 -16.31 -11.93
C ARG A 88 7.73 -15.65 -10.85
N THR A 89 8.15 -14.42 -11.13
CA THR A 89 8.73 -13.52 -10.13
C THR A 89 7.58 -12.75 -9.46
N GLU A 90 7.61 -12.65 -8.13
CA GLU A 90 6.64 -11.91 -7.32
C GLU A 90 7.38 -10.83 -6.51
N SER A 91 6.75 -9.68 -6.28
CA SER A 91 7.26 -8.66 -5.36
C SER A 91 6.79 -8.90 -3.92
N LEU A 92 7.42 -8.24 -2.94
CA LEU A 92 6.94 -8.23 -1.57
C LEU A 92 5.55 -7.56 -1.46
N LEU A 93 5.29 -6.56 -2.32
CA LEU A 93 3.98 -5.93 -2.42
C LEU A 93 2.92 -6.92 -2.96
N ASP A 94 3.26 -7.76 -3.94
CA ASP A 94 2.36 -8.82 -4.43
C ASP A 94 1.97 -9.78 -3.30
N VAL A 95 2.88 -10.10 -2.38
CA VAL A 95 2.58 -10.96 -1.23
C VAL A 95 1.71 -10.26 -0.20
N ALA A 96 1.96 -8.98 0.08
CA ALA A 96 1.09 -8.18 0.95
C ALA A 96 -0.33 -8.05 0.38
N LEU A 97 -0.46 -8.02 -0.95
CA LEU A 97 -1.72 -7.92 -1.68
C LEU A 97 -2.14 -9.25 -2.33
N ALA A 98 -1.72 -10.38 -1.74
CA ALA A 98 -1.89 -11.70 -2.36
C ALA A 98 -3.35 -12.02 -2.71
N ARG A 99 -4.31 -11.58 -1.87
CA ARG A 99 -5.75 -11.77 -2.13
C ARG A 99 -6.22 -11.00 -3.36
N GLN A 100 -5.76 -9.77 -3.53
CA GLN A 100 -6.07 -8.91 -4.68
C GLN A 100 -5.42 -9.44 -5.95
N VAL A 101 -4.19 -9.95 -5.85
CA VAL A 101 -3.48 -10.60 -6.97
C VAL A 101 -4.18 -11.89 -7.39
N ALA A 102 -4.68 -12.68 -6.43
CA ALA A 102 -5.45 -13.90 -6.70
C ALA A 102 -6.82 -13.58 -7.35
N GLY A 103 -7.43 -12.45 -6.99
CA GLY A 103 -8.74 -12.02 -7.50
C GLY A 103 -8.76 -11.49 -8.94
N ARG A 104 -7.77 -11.81 -9.78
CA ARG A 104 -7.74 -11.39 -11.18
C ARG A 104 -8.72 -12.23 -12.00
N GLU A 105 -9.58 -11.54 -12.74
CA GLU A 105 -10.56 -12.13 -13.64
C GLU A 105 -10.03 -12.22 -15.06
N THR A 106 -10.49 -13.22 -15.83
CA THR A 106 -10.12 -13.38 -17.24
C THR A 106 -10.80 -12.36 -18.16
N SER A 107 -11.95 -11.82 -17.74
CA SER A 107 -12.75 -10.87 -18.51
C SER A 107 -12.83 -9.52 -17.81
N TYR A 108 -12.88 -8.44 -18.58
CA TYR A 108 -13.09 -7.10 -18.06
C TYR A 108 -14.51 -6.92 -17.52
N SER A 109 -14.67 -6.05 -16.52
CA SER A 109 -15.96 -5.67 -15.95
C SER A 109 -15.97 -4.20 -15.54
N ALA A 110 -17.15 -3.66 -15.27
CA ALA A 110 -17.25 -2.37 -14.58
C ALA A 110 -16.68 -2.48 -13.13
N PRO A 111 -16.24 -1.37 -12.52
CA PRO A 111 -15.77 -1.38 -11.13
C PRO A 111 -16.84 -1.96 -10.19
N LEU A 112 -16.42 -2.83 -9.27
CA LEU A 112 -17.28 -3.51 -8.29
C LEU A 112 -18.41 -4.39 -8.89
N ALA A 113 -18.37 -4.70 -10.18
CA ALA A 113 -19.38 -5.56 -10.80
C ALA A 113 -19.31 -7.01 -10.28
N MET A 114 -20.43 -7.73 -10.36
CA MET A 114 -20.49 -9.18 -10.11
C MET A 114 -20.54 -10.02 -11.39
N ARG A 115 -20.68 -9.38 -12.55
CA ARG A 115 -20.79 -10.04 -13.86
C ARG A 115 -19.78 -9.46 -14.83
N GLY A 116 -19.31 -10.30 -15.74
CA GLY A 116 -18.41 -9.91 -16.81
C GLY A 116 -19.07 -8.94 -17.79
N PHE A 117 -18.28 -8.03 -18.37
CA PHE A 117 -18.78 -7.10 -19.38
C PHE A 117 -19.07 -7.80 -20.72
N THR A 118 -18.30 -8.85 -21.06
CA THR A 118 -18.51 -9.61 -22.30
C THR A 118 -19.51 -10.75 -22.07
N LYS A 119 -20.39 -11.00 -23.06
CA LYS A 119 -21.25 -12.18 -23.05
C LYS A 119 -20.46 -13.41 -23.45
N ASP A 120 -20.57 -14.45 -22.62
CA ASP A 120 -20.01 -15.76 -22.87
C ASP A 120 -21.12 -16.80 -23.06
N THR A 121 -20.80 -17.91 -23.72
CA THR A 121 -21.74 -19.00 -23.93
C THR A 121 -21.66 -19.93 -22.74
N VAL A 122 -22.70 -19.91 -21.90
CA VAL A 122 -22.79 -20.75 -20.71
C VAL A 122 -23.89 -21.77 -20.92
N GLU A 123 -23.63 -23.01 -20.54
CA GLU A 123 -24.63 -24.07 -20.61
C GLU A 123 -25.52 -23.99 -19.35
N VAL A 124 -26.77 -23.62 -19.54
CA VAL A 124 -27.77 -23.54 -18.47
C VAL A 124 -28.86 -24.55 -18.78
N ALA A 125 -29.00 -25.56 -17.92
CA ALA A 125 -29.98 -26.64 -18.07
C ALA A 125 -29.94 -27.32 -19.46
N GLY A 126 -28.73 -27.61 -19.96
CA GLY A 126 -28.50 -28.29 -21.25
C GLY A 126 -28.77 -27.43 -22.49
N LYS A 127 -29.00 -26.13 -22.34
CA LYS A 127 -29.11 -25.16 -23.44
C LYS A 127 -27.94 -24.20 -23.38
N SER A 128 -27.25 -24.03 -24.51
CA SER A 128 -26.22 -23.01 -24.67
C SER A 128 -26.89 -21.64 -24.75
N VAL A 129 -26.73 -20.82 -23.72
CA VAL A 129 -27.26 -19.46 -23.68
C VAL A 129 -26.11 -18.47 -23.56
N ARG A 130 -26.15 -17.41 -24.38
CA ARG A 130 -25.13 -16.38 -24.39
C ARG A 130 -25.48 -15.26 -23.43
N ILE A 131 -24.85 -15.25 -22.25
CA ILE A 131 -25.14 -14.35 -21.13
C ILE A 131 -23.87 -13.70 -20.58
N HIS A 132 -24.00 -12.69 -19.72
CA HIS A 132 -22.87 -12.16 -18.96
C HIS A 132 -22.59 -13.10 -17.78
N PRO A 133 -21.49 -13.88 -17.81
CA PRO A 133 -21.23 -14.84 -16.75
C PRO A 133 -20.93 -14.10 -15.44
N ARG A 134 -21.25 -14.77 -14.33
CA ARG A 134 -20.87 -14.31 -13.01
C ARG A 134 -19.35 -14.37 -12.87
N LEU A 135 -18.76 -13.32 -12.29
CA LEU A 135 -17.32 -13.27 -12.00
C LEU A 135 -16.97 -14.27 -10.89
N GLN A 136 -15.75 -14.79 -10.90
CA GLN A 136 -15.32 -15.82 -9.94
C GLN A 136 -15.07 -15.21 -8.55
N HIS A 137 -14.47 -14.02 -8.52
CA HIS A 137 -14.08 -13.27 -7.34
C HIS A 137 -15.00 -12.05 -7.11
N GLY A 138 -15.52 -11.47 -8.19
CA GLY A 138 -16.48 -10.36 -8.12
C GLY A 138 -17.80 -10.77 -7.47
N GLY A 139 -18.03 -10.34 -6.23
CA GLY A 139 -19.22 -10.75 -5.47
C GLY A 139 -19.22 -12.24 -5.10
N GLU A 140 -18.05 -12.86 -4.96
CA GLU A 140 -17.85 -14.29 -4.63
C GLU A 140 -18.73 -14.79 -3.47
N ARG A 141 -18.93 -13.93 -2.45
CA ARG A 141 -19.65 -14.27 -1.22
C ARG A 141 -21.15 -14.02 -1.27
N LEU A 142 -21.64 -13.39 -2.33
CA LEU A 142 -23.04 -13.00 -2.43
C LEU A 142 -23.80 -14.17 -3.06
N THR A 143 -25.02 -14.42 -2.65
CA THR A 143 -25.85 -15.43 -3.32
C THR A 143 -26.81 -14.77 -4.31
N ASP A 144 -27.24 -13.55 -3.97
CA ASP A 144 -28.20 -12.75 -4.73
C ASP A 144 -27.61 -11.37 -5.07
N ASP A 145 -27.97 -10.86 -6.25
CA ASP A 145 -27.56 -9.54 -6.73
C ASP A 145 -28.10 -8.41 -5.86
N THR A 146 -29.25 -8.63 -5.21
CA THR A 146 -29.88 -7.64 -4.30
C THR A 146 -28.97 -7.28 -3.11
N GLN A 147 -28.05 -8.16 -2.73
CA GLN A 147 -27.13 -7.97 -1.61
C GLN A 147 -25.93 -7.06 -1.95
N TRP A 148 -25.73 -6.73 -3.23
CA TRP A 148 -24.58 -5.98 -3.72
C TRP A 148 -24.33 -4.67 -2.96
N ALA A 149 -25.36 -3.83 -2.87
CA ALA A 149 -25.24 -2.51 -2.28
C ALA A 149 -24.87 -2.59 -0.79
N GLY A 150 -25.48 -3.53 -0.06
CA GLY A 150 -25.18 -3.78 1.35
C GLY A 150 -23.73 -4.24 1.57
N ASP A 151 -23.23 -5.18 0.75
CA ASP A 151 -21.84 -5.66 0.85
C ASP A 151 -20.83 -4.57 0.53
N VAL A 152 -21.07 -3.77 -0.53
CA VAL A 152 -20.20 -2.64 -0.88
C VAL A 152 -20.18 -1.60 0.24
N LEU A 153 -21.35 -1.21 0.76
CA LEU A 153 -21.44 -0.23 1.85
C LEU A 153 -20.74 -0.73 3.12
N LEU A 154 -20.97 -1.99 3.50
CA LEU A 154 -20.36 -2.57 4.69
C LEU A 154 -18.83 -2.63 4.56
N ARG A 155 -18.31 -3.10 3.42
CA ARG A 155 -16.86 -3.18 3.21
C ARG A 155 -16.21 -1.82 3.11
N THR A 156 -16.88 -0.85 2.50
CA THR A 156 -16.42 0.54 2.45
C THR A 156 -16.37 1.13 3.85
N ALA A 157 -17.40 0.90 4.67
CA ALA A 157 -17.44 1.38 6.05
C ALA A 157 -16.35 0.72 6.91
N ILE A 158 -16.15 -0.60 6.80
CA ILE A 158 -15.07 -1.31 7.50
C ILE A 158 -13.71 -0.77 7.06
N GLY A 159 -13.49 -0.61 5.75
CA GLY A 159 -12.26 -0.05 5.20
C GLY A 159 -11.98 1.36 5.73
N LEU A 160 -12.98 2.24 5.70
CA LEU A 160 -12.90 3.60 6.22
C LEU A 160 -12.57 3.61 7.72
N LEU A 161 -13.23 2.77 8.52
CA LEU A 161 -12.96 2.68 9.96
C LEU A 161 -11.53 2.18 10.24
N MET A 162 -11.07 1.15 9.52
CA MET A 162 -9.69 0.65 9.63
C MET A 162 -8.68 1.71 9.21
N GLY A 163 -8.97 2.45 8.14
CA GLY A 163 -8.17 3.56 7.62
C GLY A 163 -8.05 4.70 8.63
N LEU A 164 -9.17 5.18 9.15
CA LEU A 164 -9.21 6.22 10.18
C LEU A 164 -8.51 5.77 11.47
N PHE A 165 -8.63 4.49 11.85
CA PHE A 165 -7.90 3.94 12.99
C PHE A 165 -6.38 3.95 12.74
N ALA A 166 -5.92 3.52 11.57
CA ALA A 166 -4.51 3.57 11.20
C ALA A 166 -3.98 5.02 11.21
N ALA A 167 -4.74 5.97 10.65
CA ALA A 167 -4.41 7.40 10.69
C ALA A 167 -4.32 7.93 12.12
N PHE A 168 -5.23 7.54 13.00
CA PHE A 168 -5.20 7.92 14.42
C PHE A 168 -3.95 7.38 15.14
N VAL A 169 -3.56 6.14 14.88
CA VAL A 169 -2.33 5.54 15.42
C VAL A 169 -1.10 6.29 14.92
N LEU A 170 -1.02 6.58 13.62
CA LEU A 170 0.09 7.35 13.03
C LEU A 170 0.15 8.78 13.61
N ALA A 171 -0.99 9.46 13.74
CA ALA A 171 -1.08 10.77 14.37
C ALA A 171 -0.59 10.72 15.83
N SER A 172 -1.01 9.71 16.59
CA SER A 172 -0.57 9.48 17.97
C SER A 172 0.94 9.25 18.07
N ALA A 173 1.52 8.49 17.14
CA ALA A 173 2.96 8.30 17.07
C ALA A 173 3.71 9.62 16.78
N VAL A 174 3.26 10.39 15.78
CA VAL A 174 3.87 11.68 15.42
C VAL A 174 3.78 12.67 16.58
N VAL A 175 2.61 12.83 17.20
CA VAL A 175 2.43 13.69 18.37
C VAL A 175 3.28 13.22 19.54
N GLY A 176 3.40 11.90 19.75
CA GLY A 176 4.28 11.33 20.78
C GLY A 176 5.76 11.67 20.57
N VAL A 177 6.24 11.66 19.31
CA VAL A 177 7.61 12.08 18.97
C VAL A 177 7.79 13.58 19.23
N VAL A 178 6.83 14.41 18.85
CA VAL A 178 6.87 15.87 19.06
C VAL A 178 6.82 16.21 20.55
N ALA A 179 5.97 15.54 21.33
CA ALA A 179 5.87 15.70 22.77
C ALA A 179 7.20 15.39 23.46
N ARG A 180 7.84 14.27 23.07
CA ARG A 180 9.16 13.88 23.59
C ARG A 180 10.26 14.88 23.21
N ALA A 181 10.29 15.34 21.96
CA ALA A 181 11.28 16.31 21.51
C ALA A 181 11.12 17.67 22.23
N GLY A 182 9.88 18.09 22.48
CA GLY A 182 9.55 19.33 23.16
C GLY A 182 9.54 19.26 24.70
N HIS A 183 9.78 18.09 25.29
CA HIS A 183 9.64 17.84 26.74
C HIS A 183 8.27 18.26 27.31
N ARG A 184 7.20 18.09 26.53
CA ARG A 184 5.81 18.44 26.92
C ARG A 184 4.99 17.18 27.17
N PRO A 185 3.97 17.23 28.05
CA PRO A 185 3.03 16.13 28.21
C PRO A 185 2.27 15.86 26.90
N PHE A 186 2.00 14.58 26.62
CA PHE A 186 1.36 14.13 25.38
C PHE A 186 0.03 14.84 25.10
N VAL A 187 -0.80 15.03 26.14
CA VAL A 187 -2.12 15.67 26.02
C VAL A 187 -2.01 17.13 25.57
N GLU A 188 -0.99 17.85 26.04
CA GLU A 188 -0.75 19.23 25.64
C GLU A 188 -0.29 19.30 24.18
N ALA A 189 0.66 18.44 23.78
CA ALA A 189 1.11 18.34 22.39
C ALA A 189 -0.04 17.94 21.43
N TRP A 190 -0.95 17.08 21.87
CA TRP A 190 -2.12 16.70 21.08
C TRP A 190 -3.09 17.88 20.88
N ARG A 191 -3.29 18.70 21.92
CA ARG A 191 -4.15 19.89 21.86
C ARG A 191 -3.55 21.04 21.05
N SER A 192 -2.22 21.13 20.97
CA SER A 192 -1.54 22.18 20.21
C SER A 192 -1.62 21.99 18.69
N VAL A 193 -1.76 20.73 18.21
CA VAL A 193 -1.85 20.41 16.78
C VAL A 193 -3.05 21.09 16.08
N PRO A 194 -4.31 20.90 16.51
CA PRO A 194 -5.45 21.53 15.83
C PRO A 194 -5.41 23.07 15.86
N ARG A 195 -4.74 23.63 16.88
CA ARG A 195 -4.54 25.08 17.05
C ARG A 195 -3.39 25.66 16.21
N ASN A 196 -2.65 24.83 15.47
CA ASN A 196 -1.44 25.23 14.72
C ASN A 196 -0.37 25.90 15.61
N GLU A 197 -0.26 25.50 16.88
CA GLU A 197 0.75 26.02 17.81
C GLU A 197 2.09 25.25 17.71
N THR A 198 2.25 24.42 16.69
CA THR A 198 3.44 23.59 16.44
C THR A 198 4.37 24.26 15.44
N GLU A 199 5.70 24.11 15.61
CA GLU A 199 6.68 24.72 14.71
C GLU A 199 6.55 24.27 13.24
N LEU A 200 6.08 23.04 13.03
CA LEU A 200 5.75 22.47 11.73
C LEU A 200 4.23 22.48 11.54
N PRO A 201 3.72 22.57 10.30
CA PRO A 201 2.29 22.55 10.00
C PRO A 201 1.69 21.13 10.12
N LEU A 202 1.77 20.55 11.33
CA LEU A 202 1.38 19.16 11.60
C LEU A 202 -0.11 18.93 11.37
N ARG A 203 -0.97 19.93 11.58
CA ARG A 203 -2.40 19.81 11.27
C ARG A 203 -2.63 19.43 9.81
N ALA A 204 -1.97 20.13 8.88
CA ALA A 204 -2.09 19.87 7.45
C ALA A 204 -1.54 18.48 7.10
N ALA A 205 -0.35 18.13 7.62
CA ALA A 205 0.25 16.82 7.38
C ALA A 205 -0.61 15.66 7.91
N LEU A 206 -1.17 15.79 9.12
CA LEU A 206 -2.03 14.76 9.71
C LEU A 206 -3.37 14.63 8.99
N ILE A 207 -3.95 15.73 8.49
CA ILE A 207 -5.12 15.67 7.60
C ILE A 207 -4.76 14.93 6.32
N THR A 208 -3.61 15.21 5.70
CA THR A 208 -3.15 14.48 4.51
C THR A 208 -2.98 12.99 4.81
N VAL A 209 -2.37 12.61 5.93
CA VAL A 209 -2.28 11.20 6.35
C VAL A 209 -3.67 10.58 6.52
N ALA A 210 -4.59 11.28 7.18
CA ALA A 210 -5.96 10.79 7.36
C ALA A 210 -6.68 10.57 6.02
N MET A 211 -6.52 11.49 5.06
CA MET A 211 -7.07 11.37 3.71
C MET A 211 -6.42 10.26 2.88
N LEU A 212 -5.16 9.91 3.13
CA LEU A 212 -4.48 8.80 2.45
C LEU A 212 -4.88 7.44 3.02
N CYS A 213 -5.25 7.38 4.30
CA CYS A 213 -5.66 6.14 4.95
C CYS A 213 -7.16 5.85 4.80
N ALA A 214 -8.00 6.88 4.72
CA ALA A 214 -9.46 6.78 4.57
C ALA A 214 -9.86 6.40 3.14
#